data_AF-A0A5C9ANI6-F1
#
_entry.id   AF-A0A5C9ANI6-F1
#
_cell.length_a   1.000
_cell.length_b   1.000
_cell.length_c   1.000
_cell.angle_alpha   90.00
_cell.angle_beta   90.00
_cell.angle_gamma   90.00
#
_symmetry.space_group_name_H-M   'P 1'
#
loop_
_entity.id
_entity.type
_entity.pdbx_description
1 polymer ?
#
loop_
_entity_poly.entity_id
_entity_poly.type
_entity_poly.pdbx_seq_one_letter_code
_entity_poly.pdbx_strand_id
1 'polypeptide(L)'
;FEHTCPTGRTIYDSVYNDLINYLASPDQTEGFDDLIKNCREQHEALKAQLEQGRDRLLEIHSNGGEKAQALAESIEEQDDDTNLIAFAMNLFDIIGINQDDRGDNMIVLTPSDHMLVPDFPGLSEDGITITFDREVALAREDAQFITWEHPLIRNGLDLILSGDTGSSTISLLKNKALPVGTLLVELIYVVEAQAPKQLQLNRFLPPTPVRMLLDKNGNNLAAQVEFETFNRQLNAVNRHTGSKLVNAVQQDVHAILQLGEAQIEKSARALIDAARNEADEKLSAELSRLEALRAVNPNIRDDELTAIESNRQQVMESLDQAGWRLDALRLIVVTHQ
;
A
#
# COMPACT_ATOMS: atom_id res chain seq x y z
N PHE A 1 50.57 3.29 3.00
CA PHE A 1 49.80 2.22 2.36
C PHE A 1 48.30 2.50 2.54
N GLU A 2 47.81 3.68 2.16
CA GLU A 2 46.40 4.09 2.38
C GLU A 2 45.52 3.97 1.14
N HIS A 3 46.08 3.60 -0.02
CA HIS A 3 45.33 3.42 -1.26
C HIS A 3 45.55 2.01 -1.81
N THR A 4 44.47 1.32 -2.13
CA THR A 4 44.51 0.13 -2.98
C THR A 4 44.97 0.55 -4.37
N CYS A 5 45.88 -0.21 -4.98
CA CYS A 5 46.37 0.05 -6.33
C CYS A 5 45.68 -0.91 -7.32
N PRO A 6 44.49 -0.56 -7.85
CA PRO A 6 43.71 -1.45 -8.71
C PRO A 6 44.40 -1.78 -10.04
N THR A 7 45.33 -0.93 -10.50
CA THR A 7 46.08 -1.14 -11.74
C THR A 7 47.39 -1.91 -11.52
N GLY A 8 47.77 -2.19 -10.27
CA GLY A 8 49.10 -2.67 -9.91
C GLY A 8 49.44 -4.02 -10.53
N ARG A 9 48.45 -4.93 -10.61
CA ARG A 9 48.65 -6.25 -11.22
C ARG A 9 48.89 -6.16 -12.72
N THR A 10 48.08 -5.37 -13.43
CA THR A 10 48.18 -5.17 -14.88
C THR A 10 49.51 -4.55 -15.27
N ILE A 11 49.98 -3.55 -14.52
CA ILE A 11 51.28 -2.91 -14.76
C ILE A 11 52.40 -3.89 -14.46
N TYR A 12 52.34 -4.61 -13.33
CA TYR A 12 53.32 -5.65 -12.99
C TYR A 12 53.46 -6.69 -14.09
N ASP A 13 52.35 -7.21 -14.61
CA ASP A 13 52.37 -8.21 -15.69
C ASP A 13 52.99 -7.62 -16.99
N SER A 14 52.83 -6.32 -17.25
CA SER A 14 53.40 -5.65 -18.43
C SER A 14 54.91 -5.40 -18.36
N VAL A 15 55.45 -5.08 -17.18
CA VAL A 15 56.89 -4.78 -16.98
C VAL A 15 57.67 -5.92 -16.33
N TYR A 16 57.02 -7.07 -16.15
CA TYR A 16 57.55 -8.21 -15.39
C TYR A 16 58.97 -8.61 -15.80
N ASN A 17 59.22 -8.76 -17.10
CA ASN A 17 60.51 -9.21 -17.61
C ASN A 17 61.62 -8.20 -17.32
N ASP A 18 61.35 -6.90 -17.51
CA ASP A 18 62.32 -5.83 -17.25
C ASP A 18 62.59 -5.71 -15.76
N LEU A 19 61.55 -5.78 -14.93
CA LEU A 19 61.66 -5.73 -13.47
C LEU A 19 62.50 -6.90 -12.92
N ILE A 20 62.30 -8.12 -13.41
CA ILE A 20 63.07 -9.30 -12.99
C ILE A 20 64.55 -9.16 -13.38
N ASN A 21 64.85 -8.58 -14.54
CA ASN A 21 66.23 -8.35 -14.96
C ASN A 21 66.96 -7.35 -14.05
N TYR A 22 66.30 -6.25 -13.65
CA TYR A 22 66.86 -5.30 -12.66
C TYR A 22 67.01 -5.93 -11.26
N LEU A 23 66.08 -6.80 -10.85
CA LEU A 23 66.18 -7.53 -9.59
C LEU A 23 67.32 -8.55 -9.59
N ALA A 24 67.64 -9.14 -10.76
CA ALA A 24 68.73 -10.10 -10.93
C ALA A 24 70.12 -9.44 -11.00
N SER A 25 70.20 -8.15 -11.36
CA SER A 25 71.46 -7.40 -11.49
C SER A 25 71.37 -6.02 -10.80
N PRO A 26 71.44 -5.96 -9.46
CA PRO A 26 71.18 -4.74 -8.68
C PRO A 26 72.16 -3.60 -8.92
N ASP A 27 73.36 -3.91 -9.41
CA ASP A 27 74.43 -2.94 -9.64
C ASP A 27 74.23 -2.15 -10.95
N GLN A 28 73.30 -2.58 -11.81
CA GLN A 28 73.05 -2.02 -13.13
C GLN A 28 71.76 -1.20 -13.12
N THR A 29 71.88 0.05 -12.67
CA THR A 29 70.77 0.99 -12.46
C THR A 29 70.49 1.90 -13.66
N GLU A 30 71.28 1.78 -14.73
CA GLU A 30 71.10 2.53 -15.97
C GLU A 30 69.73 2.20 -16.60
N GLY A 31 68.86 3.21 -16.78
CA GLY A 31 67.51 3.03 -17.34
C GLY A 31 66.43 2.63 -16.33
N PHE A 32 66.76 2.43 -15.05
CA PHE A 32 65.75 2.08 -14.03
C PHE A 32 64.78 3.24 -13.74
N ASP A 33 65.26 4.48 -13.76
CA ASP A 33 64.41 5.67 -13.61
C ASP A 33 63.40 5.80 -14.76
N ASP A 34 63.78 5.38 -15.98
CA ASP A 34 62.88 5.36 -17.15
C ASP A 34 61.80 4.28 -16.99
N LEU A 35 62.14 3.12 -16.41
CA LEU A 35 61.16 2.08 -16.07
C LEU A 35 60.14 2.59 -15.06
N ILE A 36 60.58 3.26 -13.98
CA ILE A 36 59.70 3.87 -12.98
C ILE A 36 58.78 4.91 -13.63
N LYS A 37 59.35 5.76 -14.50
CA LYS A 37 58.58 6.78 -15.22
C LYS A 37 57.51 6.15 -16.12
N ASN A 38 57.86 5.12 -16.88
CA ASN A 38 56.92 4.38 -17.72
C ASN A 38 55.81 3.71 -16.89
N CYS A 39 56.14 3.07 -15.77
CA CYS A 39 55.15 2.47 -14.87
C CYS A 39 54.18 3.52 -14.31
N ARG A 40 54.67 4.72 -13.99
CA ARG A 40 53.84 5.83 -13.52
C ARG A 40 52.91 6.36 -14.61
N GLU A 41 53.41 6.52 -15.83
CA GLU A 41 52.59 6.96 -16.98
C GLU A 41 51.47 5.95 -17.28
N GLN A 42 51.77 4.64 -17.25
CA GLN A 42 50.76 3.59 -17.40
C GLN A 42 49.75 3.56 -16.24
N HIS A 43 50.20 3.81 -15.01
CA HIS A 43 49.32 3.91 -13.85
C HIS A 43 48.32 5.05 -14.00
N GLU A 44 48.78 6.25 -14.32
CA GLU A 44 47.90 7.41 -14.48
C GLU A 44 46.90 7.20 -15.63
N ALA A 45 47.33 6.60 -16.75
CA ALA A 45 46.45 6.30 -17.87
C ALA A 45 45.35 5.28 -17.52
N LEU A 46 45.71 4.16 -16.89
CA LEU A 46 44.75 3.14 -16.47
C LEU A 46 43.81 3.63 -15.37
N LYS A 47 44.33 4.44 -14.44
CA LYS A 47 43.53 5.07 -13.39
C LYS A 47 42.48 6.01 -13.98
N ALA A 48 42.86 6.86 -14.94
CA ALA A 48 41.92 7.74 -15.63
C ALA A 48 40.83 6.96 -16.39
N GLN A 49 41.16 5.82 -17.00
CA GLN A 49 40.16 4.95 -17.64
C GLN A 49 39.19 4.31 -16.65
N LEU A 50 39.69 3.87 -15.48
CA LEU A 50 38.85 3.32 -14.41
C LEU A 50 37.92 4.39 -13.81
N GLU A 51 38.42 5.61 -13.61
CA GLU A 51 37.62 6.74 -13.14
C GLU A 51 36.53 7.10 -14.17
N GLN A 52 36.86 7.20 -15.47
CA GLN A 52 35.85 7.40 -16.51
C GLN A 52 34.81 6.27 -16.59
N GLY A 53 35.23 5.02 -16.44
CA GLY A 53 34.32 3.87 -16.40
C GLY A 53 33.39 3.91 -15.19
N ARG A 54 33.92 4.31 -14.03
CA ARG A 54 33.17 4.47 -12.79
C ARG A 54 32.18 5.63 -12.89
N ASP A 55 32.59 6.77 -13.43
CA ASP A 55 31.72 7.93 -13.61
C ASP A 55 30.55 7.62 -14.54
N ARG A 56 30.78 6.84 -15.60
CA ARG A 56 29.73 6.40 -16.52
C ARG A 56 28.75 5.42 -15.87
N LEU A 57 29.24 4.50 -15.05
CA LEU A 57 28.38 3.59 -14.27
C LEU A 57 27.62 4.35 -13.17
N LEU A 58 28.27 5.31 -12.53
CA LEU A 58 27.61 6.21 -11.59
C LEU A 58 26.52 6.99 -12.29
N GLU A 59 26.78 7.62 -13.44
CA GLU A 59 25.80 8.39 -14.21
C GLU A 59 24.58 7.55 -14.63
N ILE A 60 24.80 6.31 -15.08
CA ILE A 60 23.73 5.35 -15.40
C ILE A 60 22.87 5.02 -14.16
N HIS A 61 23.48 4.98 -12.97
CA HIS A 61 22.80 4.62 -11.73
C HIS A 61 22.34 5.81 -10.87
N SER A 62 22.86 7.02 -11.08
CA SER A 62 22.74 8.15 -10.15
C SER A 62 21.58 9.08 -10.50
N ASN A 63 21.12 9.12 -11.75
CA ASN A 63 20.00 9.98 -12.14
C ASN A 63 18.66 9.21 -12.26
N GLY A 64 18.67 7.88 -12.09
CA GLY A 64 17.47 7.03 -12.22
C GLY A 64 16.79 7.04 -13.61
N GLY A 65 17.28 7.89 -14.54
CA GLY A 65 16.82 8.04 -15.91
C GLY A 65 15.35 8.46 -16.02
N GLU A 66 14.76 8.18 -17.18
CA GLU A 66 13.35 8.43 -17.46
C GLU A 66 12.41 7.77 -16.44
N LYS A 67 12.82 6.66 -15.82
CA LYS A 67 12.01 5.96 -14.80
C LYS A 67 11.88 6.77 -13.51
N ALA A 68 12.96 7.42 -13.06
CA ALA A 68 12.90 8.27 -11.87
C ALA A 68 12.12 9.56 -12.14
N GLN A 69 12.26 10.13 -13.34
CA GLN A 69 11.48 11.29 -13.75
C GLN A 69 9.99 10.97 -13.82
N ALA A 70 9.61 9.85 -14.45
CA ALA A 70 8.22 9.39 -14.49
C ALA A 70 7.66 9.09 -13.10
N LEU A 71 8.50 8.58 -12.17
CA LEU A 71 8.09 8.39 -10.79
C LEU A 71 7.87 9.73 -10.06
N ALA A 72 8.74 10.71 -10.28
CA ALA A 72 8.59 12.05 -9.71
C ALA A 72 7.30 12.72 -10.21
N GLU A 73 7.04 12.67 -11.52
CA GLU A 73 5.80 13.17 -12.13
C GLU A 73 4.57 12.47 -11.55
N SER A 74 4.61 11.14 -11.38
CA SER A 74 3.51 10.39 -10.75
C SER A 74 3.28 10.75 -9.29
N ILE A 75 4.30 11.20 -8.55
CA ILE A 75 4.16 11.67 -7.17
C ILE A 75 3.55 13.07 -7.17
N GLU A 76 4.00 13.95 -8.07
CA GLU A 76 3.48 15.31 -8.21
C GLU A 76 1.99 15.30 -8.59
N GLU A 77 1.57 14.41 -9.50
CA GLU A 77 0.14 14.21 -9.82
C GLU A 77 -0.70 13.74 -8.62
N GLN A 78 -0.11 13.03 -7.65
CA GLN A 78 -0.80 12.61 -6.44
C GLN A 78 -0.94 13.74 -5.42
N ASP A 79 0.03 14.67 -5.37
CA ASP A 79 -0.04 15.81 -4.46
C ASP A 79 -1.22 16.74 -4.82
N ASP A 80 -1.58 16.83 -6.11
CA ASP A 80 -2.73 17.62 -6.60
C ASP A 80 -4.09 16.90 -6.48
N ASP A 81 -4.15 15.72 -5.84
CA ASP A 81 -5.39 14.95 -5.74
C ASP A 81 -6.35 15.50 -4.69
N THR A 82 -7.40 16.18 -5.16
CA THR A 82 -8.50 16.68 -4.33
C THR A 82 -9.26 15.60 -3.54
N ASN A 83 -9.15 14.32 -3.91
CA ASN A 83 -9.78 13.23 -3.18
C ASN A 83 -9.22 13.10 -1.76
N LEU A 84 -7.91 13.28 -1.57
CA LEU A 84 -7.30 13.22 -0.25
C LEU A 84 -7.86 14.33 0.66
N ILE A 85 -8.00 15.54 0.13
CA ILE A 85 -8.56 16.67 0.87
C ILE A 85 -9.99 16.34 1.31
N ALA A 86 -10.85 15.97 0.37
CA ALA A 86 -12.24 15.65 0.67
C ALA A 86 -12.36 14.49 1.68
N PHE A 87 -11.51 13.47 1.54
CA PHE A 87 -11.44 12.35 2.46
C PHE A 87 -11.01 12.77 3.87
N ALA A 88 -9.90 13.50 3.99
CA ALA A 88 -9.34 13.94 5.27
C ALA A 88 -10.32 14.83 6.04
N MET A 89 -10.94 15.81 5.36
CA MET A 89 -11.91 16.70 6.00
C MET A 89 -13.12 15.91 6.53
N ASN A 90 -13.62 14.92 5.78
CA ASN A 90 -14.71 14.05 6.22
C ASN A 90 -14.28 13.14 7.39
N LEU A 91 -13.08 12.57 7.32
CA LEU A 91 -12.52 11.75 8.39
C LEU A 91 -12.42 12.54 9.71
N PHE A 92 -11.90 13.76 9.66
CA PHE A 92 -11.81 14.64 10.83
C PHE A 92 -13.18 15.00 11.39
N ASP A 93 -14.16 15.28 10.54
CA ASP A 93 -15.55 15.52 10.97
C ASP A 93 -16.17 14.30 11.66
N ILE A 94 -15.95 13.09 11.11
CA ILE A 94 -16.45 11.83 11.72
C ILE A 94 -15.80 11.61 13.09
N ILE A 95 -14.50 11.86 13.20
CA ILE A 95 -13.77 11.75 14.48
C ILE A 95 -14.19 12.85 15.45
N GLY A 96 -14.71 13.97 14.96
CA GLY A 96 -15.09 15.14 15.74
C GLY A 96 -13.94 16.11 16.01
N ILE A 97 -12.92 16.14 15.15
CA ILE A 97 -11.81 17.11 15.25
C ILE A 97 -12.28 18.44 14.68
N ASN A 98 -12.03 19.55 15.40
CA ASN A 98 -12.39 20.88 14.91
C ASN A 98 -11.44 21.29 13.78
N GLN A 99 -11.99 21.93 12.74
CA GLN A 99 -11.26 22.32 11.54
C GLN A 99 -11.46 23.81 11.27
N ASP A 100 -10.41 24.60 11.49
CA ASP A 100 -10.44 26.06 11.28
C ASP A 100 -9.56 26.45 10.08
N ASP A 101 -10.19 26.94 9.01
CA ASP A 101 -9.48 27.49 7.85
C ASP A 101 -8.80 28.82 8.23
N ARG A 102 -7.48 28.88 8.02
CA ARG A 102 -6.64 30.04 8.35
C ARG A 102 -6.25 30.87 7.12
N GLY A 103 -6.71 30.49 5.94
CA GLY A 103 -6.23 31.04 4.67
C GLY A 103 -4.88 30.45 4.25
N ASP A 104 -4.43 30.82 3.05
CA ASP A 104 -3.14 30.37 2.47
C ASP A 104 -2.99 28.84 2.43
N ASN A 105 -4.07 28.11 2.12
CA ASN A 105 -4.12 26.65 2.04
C ASN A 105 -3.72 25.93 3.35
N MET A 106 -3.99 26.54 4.51
CA MET A 106 -3.74 25.93 5.82
C MET A 106 -5.00 25.79 6.67
N ILE A 107 -5.03 24.71 7.42
CA ILE A 107 -6.13 24.37 8.32
C ILE A 107 -5.55 24.07 9.70
N VAL A 108 -6.14 24.67 10.72
CA VAL A 108 -5.79 24.37 12.11
C VAL A 108 -6.75 23.30 12.63
N LEU A 109 -6.20 22.18 13.05
CA LEU A 109 -6.91 21.08 13.68
C LEU A 109 -6.78 21.22 15.19
N THR A 110 -7.91 21.22 15.91
CA THR A 110 -7.92 21.24 17.38
C THR A 110 -8.81 20.13 17.94
N PRO A 111 -8.45 19.55 19.09
CA PRO A 111 -9.34 18.63 19.79
C PRO A 111 -10.69 19.28 20.13
N SER A 112 -11.74 18.46 20.20
CA SER A 112 -13.08 18.91 20.60
C SER A 112 -13.67 18.03 21.69
N ASP A 113 -14.64 18.57 22.43
CA ASP A 113 -15.35 17.85 23.50
C ASP A 113 -16.18 16.66 23.01
N HIS A 114 -16.45 16.58 21.70
CA HIS A 114 -17.32 15.55 21.10
C HIS A 114 -16.54 14.56 20.22
N MET A 115 -15.21 14.53 20.36
CA MET A 115 -14.39 13.56 19.65
C MET A 115 -14.78 12.11 20.01
N LEU A 116 -14.69 11.21 19.03
CA LEU A 116 -14.93 9.77 19.23
C LEU A 116 -13.97 9.17 20.26
N VAL A 117 -12.74 9.68 20.32
CA VAL A 117 -11.72 9.30 21.29
C VAL A 117 -11.19 10.55 21.99
N PRO A 118 -10.89 10.48 23.30
CA PRO A 118 -10.42 11.63 24.06
C PRO A 118 -9.00 12.06 23.68
N ASP A 119 -8.21 11.16 23.11
CA ASP A 119 -6.85 11.42 22.62
C ASP A 119 -6.70 10.80 21.23
N PHE A 120 -6.27 11.62 20.26
CA PHE A 120 -6.11 11.19 18.87
C PHE A 120 -4.63 11.23 18.48
N PRO A 121 -4.00 10.07 18.18
CA PRO A 121 -2.57 10.02 17.93
C PRO A 121 -2.12 10.91 16.77
N GLY A 122 -1.26 11.89 17.09
CA GLY A 122 -0.74 12.89 16.16
C GLY A 122 -1.39 14.27 16.28
N LEU A 123 -2.47 14.41 17.05
CA LEU A 123 -3.11 15.69 17.36
C LEU A 123 -2.74 16.14 18.77
N SER A 124 -2.01 17.25 18.90
CA SER A 124 -1.68 17.84 20.21
C SER A 124 -2.87 18.57 20.85
N GLU A 125 -2.83 18.72 22.18
CA GLU A 125 -3.84 19.50 22.93
C GLU A 125 -3.95 20.95 22.45
N ASP A 126 -2.81 21.57 22.10
CA ASP A 126 -2.75 22.94 21.56
C ASP A 126 -3.21 23.04 20.08
N GLY A 127 -3.54 21.91 19.46
CA GLY A 127 -3.82 21.80 18.04
C GLY A 127 -2.57 21.78 17.16
N ILE A 128 -2.76 21.50 15.88
CA ILE A 128 -1.72 21.46 14.85
C ILE A 128 -2.19 22.21 13.60
N THR A 129 -1.26 22.80 12.87
CA THR A 129 -1.54 23.35 11.54
C THR A 129 -1.16 22.32 10.50
N ILE A 130 -2.06 22.11 9.53
CA ILE A 130 -1.86 21.19 8.42
C ILE A 130 -2.02 21.91 7.08
N THR A 131 -1.43 21.35 6.03
CA THR A 131 -1.65 21.75 4.65
C THR A 131 -1.61 20.53 3.74
N PHE A 132 -2.35 20.60 2.62
CA PHE A 132 -2.30 19.63 1.54
C PHE A 132 -1.45 20.13 0.36
N ASP A 133 -0.84 21.31 0.51
CA ASP A 133 -0.02 21.95 -0.52
C ASP A 133 1.46 21.79 -0.15
N ARG A 134 2.23 21.14 -1.03
CA ARG A 134 3.64 20.87 -0.81
C ARG A 134 4.48 22.14 -0.79
N GLU A 135 4.17 23.12 -1.64
CA GLU A 135 4.92 24.37 -1.68
C GLU A 135 4.74 25.16 -0.38
N VAL A 136 3.52 25.15 0.16
CA VAL A 136 3.23 25.77 1.47
C VAL A 136 3.98 25.06 2.59
N ALA A 137 3.97 23.72 2.63
CA ALA A 137 4.70 22.96 3.64
C ALA A 137 6.22 23.15 3.57
N LEU A 138 6.78 23.35 2.38
CA LEU A 138 8.21 23.65 2.20
C LEU A 138 8.56 25.08 2.64
N ALA A 139 7.64 26.02 2.45
CA ALA A 139 7.84 27.42 2.84
C ALA A 139 7.60 27.66 4.34
N ARG A 140 6.75 26.84 4.99
CA ARG A 140 6.30 27.01 6.36
C ARG A 140 6.59 25.79 7.21
N GLU A 141 7.58 25.91 8.09
CA GLU A 141 7.94 24.85 9.05
C GLU A 141 6.84 24.54 10.08
N ASP A 142 5.89 25.46 10.28
CA ASP A 142 4.81 25.32 11.27
C ASP A 142 3.56 24.59 10.73
N ALA A 143 3.56 24.20 9.46
CA ALA A 143 2.48 23.42 8.84
C ALA A 143 2.94 21.99 8.50
N GLN A 144 2.18 20.99 8.93
CA GLN A 144 2.43 19.59 8.58
C GLN A 144 1.82 19.28 7.21
N PHE A 145 2.59 18.68 6.32
CA PHE A 145 2.12 18.23 5.01
C PHE A 145 1.33 16.93 5.13
N ILE A 146 0.07 16.94 4.71
CA ILE A 146 -0.82 15.77 4.78
C ILE A 146 -0.76 14.98 3.47
N THR A 147 -0.46 13.69 3.62
CA THR A 147 -0.51 12.68 2.58
C THR A 147 -1.35 11.49 3.07
N TRP A 148 -1.65 10.52 2.20
CA TRP A 148 -2.31 9.27 2.60
C TRP A 148 -1.58 8.49 3.70
N GLU A 149 -0.25 8.62 3.77
CA GLU A 149 0.59 7.96 4.77
C GLU A 149 0.77 8.79 6.06
N HIS A 150 0.22 10.00 6.10
CA HIS A 150 0.34 10.86 7.28
C HIS A 150 -0.28 10.16 8.51
N PRO A 151 0.37 10.18 9.69
CA PRO A 151 -0.14 9.49 10.88
C PRO A 151 -1.59 9.82 11.21
N LEU A 152 -2.02 11.07 11.07
CA LEU A 152 -3.42 11.47 11.30
C LEU A 152 -4.41 10.72 10.39
N ILE A 153 -4.05 10.55 9.11
CA ILE A 153 -4.91 9.88 8.13
C ILE A 153 -4.95 8.38 8.42
N ARG A 154 -3.78 7.77 8.62
CA ARG A 154 -3.66 6.33 8.89
C ARG A 154 -4.31 5.94 10.22
N ASN A 155 -4.05 6.70 11.29
CA ASN A 155 -4.65 6.44 12.60
C ASN A 155 -6.17 6.66 12.59
N GLY A 156 -6.65 7.65 11.82
CA GLY A 156 -8.08 7.87 11.65
C GLY A 156 -8.74 6.73 10.87
N LEU A 157 -8.11 6.28 9.78
CA LEU A 157 -8.54 5.09 9.05
C LEU A 157 -8.61 3.86 9.96
N ASP A 158 -7.54 3.58 10.70
CA ASP A 158 -7.48 2.45 11.64
C ASP A 158 -8.56 2.57 12.72
N LEU A 159 -8.80 3.77 13.25
CA LEU A 159 -9.84 4.03 14.24
C LEU A 159 -11.24 3.71 13.69
N ILE A 160 -11.56 4.17 12.48
CA ILE A 160 -12.87 3.93 11.86
C ILE A 160 -13.04 2.47 11.48
N LEU A 161 -12.02 1.84 10.90
CA LEU A 161 -12.08 0.44 10.46
C LEU A 161 -12.08 -0.56 11.62
N SER A 162 -11.54 -0.19 12.78
CA SER A 162 -11.55 -1.05 13.99
C SER A 162 -12.77 -0.82 14.88
N GLY A 163 -13.47 0.30 14.70
CA GLY A 163 -14.69 0.63 15.44
C GLY A 163 -15.95 0.01 14.84
N ASP A 164 -17.06 0.16 15.56
CA ASP A 164 -18.42 -0.17 15.10
C ASP A 164 -19.16 1.06 14.53
N THR A 165 -18.51 2.22 14.52
CA THR A 165 -19.10 3.49 14.09
C THR A 165 -19.46 3.41 12.61
N GLY A 166 -20.75 3.54 12.31
CA GLY A 166 -21.25 3.46 10.93
C GLY A 166 -21.48 2.04 10.40
N SER A 167 -21.19 0.99 11.18
CA SER A 167 -21.42 -0.42 10.78
C SER A 167 -22.89 -0.76 10.55
N SER A 168 -23.82 -0.01 11.14
CA SER A 168 -25.27 -0.22 10.98
C SER A 168 -26.00 1.10 10.83
N THR A 169 -26.68 1.29 9.71
CA THR A 169 -27.41 2.52 9.42
C THR A 169 -28.79 2.26 8.83
N ILE A 170 -29.69 3.25 8.97
CA ILE A 170 -30.98 3.28 8.26
C ILE A 170 -31.04 4.55 7.42
N SER A 171 -31.56 4.42 6.21
CA SER A 171 -31.68 5.51 5.25
C SER A 171 -33.03 5.49 4.54
N LEU A 172 -33.49 6.67 4.12
CA LEU A 172 -34.64 6.79 3.23
C LEU A 172 -34.16 7.02 1.81
N LEU A 173 -34.80 6.32 0.86
CA LEU A 173 -34.61 6.56 -0.56
C LEU A 173 -35.85 7.27 -1.10
N LYS A 174 -35.69 8.53 -1.53
CA LYS A 174 -36.76 9.31 -2.14
C LYS A 174 -36.87 8.96 -3.62
N ASN A 175 -37.68 7.97 -3.96
CA ASN A 175 -37.82 7.50 -5.33
C ASN A 175 -39.30 7.23 -5.68
N LYS A 176 -39.83 8.02 -6.62
CA LYS A 176 -41.22 7.92 -7.09
C LYS A 176 -41.47 6.73 -8.01
N ALA A 177 -40.43 6.17 -8.62
CA ALA A 177 -40.54 5.02 -9.50
C ALA A 177 -40.72 3.70 -8.73
N LEU A 178 -40.30 3.67 -7.46
CA LEU A 178 -40.42 2.50 -6.60
C LEU A 178 -41.67 2.63 -5.69
N PRO A 179 -42.37 1.53 -5.38
CA PRO A 179 -43.46 1.55 -4.39
C PRO A 179 -42.98 2.04 -3.01
N VAL A 180 -43.82 2.82 -2.32
CA VAL A 180 -43.57 3.23 -0.94
C VAL A 180 -43.47 2.00 -0.04
N GLY A 181 -42.50 1.99 0.86
CA GLY A 181 -42.25 0.88 1.76
C GLY A 181 -41.48 -0.27 1.12
N THR A 182 -41.01 -0.13 -0.12
CA THR A 182 -40.00 -1.05 -0.67
C THR A 182 -38.78 -1.06 0.25
N LEU A 183 -38.37 -2.27 0.63
CA LEU A 183 -37.23 -2.53 1.50
C LEU A 183 -36.04 -2.98 0.66
N LEU A 184 -34.90 -2.33 0.87
CA LEU A 184 -33.60 -2.78 0.38
C LEU A 184 -32.65 -2.91 1.57
N VAL A 185 -31.81 -3.93 1.57
CA VAL A 185 -30.76 -4.11 2.57
C VAL A 185 -29.44 -4.18 1.84
N GLU A 186 -28.60 -3.19 2.08
CA GLU A 186 -27.23 -3.20 1.61
C GLU A 186 -26.34 -3.85 2.66
N LEU A 187 -25.51 -4.79 2.23
CA LEU A 187 -24.62 -5.58 3.08
C LEU A 187 -23.21 -5.44 2.53
N ILE A 188 -22.26 -5.18 3.42
CA ILE A 188 -20.83 -5.20 3.10
C ILE A 188 -20.25 -6.38 3.86
N TYR A 189 -19.88 -7.42 3.12
CA TYR A 189 -19.10 -8.52 3.65
C TYR A 189 -17.62 -8.26 3.42
N VAL A 190 -16.76 -8.73 4.30
CA VAL A 190 -15.31 -8.72 4.10
C VAL A 190 -14.82 -10.15 4.01
N VAL A 191 -14.17 -10.49 2.90
CA VAL A 191 -13.50 -11.78 2.69
C VAL A 191 -12.05 -11.63 3.15
N GLU A 192 -11.64 -12.47 4.09
CA GLU A 192 -10.31 -12.39 4.71
C GLU A 192 -9.83 -13.77 5.18
N ALA A 193 -8.51 -13.91 5.29
CA ALA A 193 -7.86 -15.09 5.86
C ALA A 193 -7.18 -14.73 7.18
N GLN A 194 -7.35 -15.58 8.19
CA GLN A 194 -6.68 -15.42 9.49
C GLN A 194 -5.43 -16.28 9.50
N ALA A 195 -4.25 -15.65 9.49
CA ALA A 195 -2.98 -16.38 9.45
C ALA A 195 -1.82 -15.60 10.09
N PRO A 196 -0.72 -16.29 10.47
CA PRO A 196 0.48 -15.63 10.96
C PRO A 196 1.02 -14.59 9.96
N LYS A 197 1.45 -13.42 10.46
CA LYS A 197 1.95 -12.31 9.63
C LYS A 197 3.10 -12.71 8.71
N GLN A 198 3.89 -13.71 9.08
CA GLN A 198 5.00 -14.21 8.28
C GLN A 198 4.57 -14.79 6.93
N LEU A 199 3.33 -15.30 6.81
CA LEU A 199 2.80 -15.86 5.56
C LEU A 199 2.36 -14.81 4.54
N GLN A 200 2.24 -13.54 4.95
CA GLN A 200 1.94 -12.41 4.08
C GLN A 200 0.69 -12.60 3.18
N LEU A 201 -0.36 -13.25 3.69
CA LEU A 201 -1.56 -13.55 2.90
C LEU A 201 -2.24 -12.33 2.29
N ASN A 202 -2.09 -11.15 2.90
CA ASN A 202 -2.61 -9.89 2.37
C ASN A 202 -2.09 -9.55 0.96
N ARG A 203 -0.99 -10.18 0.52
CA ARG A 203 -0.49 -10.07 -0.86
C ARG A 203 -1.41 -10.73 -1.89
N PHE A 204 -2.16 -11.75 -1.49
CA PHE A 204 -3.03 -12.55 -2.38
C PHE A 204 -4.50 -12.34 -2.06
N LEU A 205 -4.85 -12.26 -0.78
CA LEU A 205 -6.20 -12.01 -0.29
C LEU A 205 -6.17 -10.94 0.81
N PRO A 206 -5.97 -9.65 0.45
CA PRO A 206 -6.21 -8.57 1.41
C PRO A 206 -7.69 -8.60 1.85
N PRO A 207 -8.05 -8.02 3.01
CA PRO A 207 -9.45 -7.88 3.42
C PRO A 207 -10.27 -7.22 2.30
N THR A 208 -11.06 -8.03 1.61
CA THR A 208 -11.69 -7.63 0.34
C THR A 208 -13.19 -7.43 0.57
N PRO A 209 -13.70 -6.19 0.46
CA PRO A 209 -15.11 -5.93 0.64
C PRO A 209 -15.93 -6.45 -0.55
N VAL A 210 -17.05 -7.11 -0.26
CA VAL A 210 -18.05 -7.56 -1.21
C VAL A 210 -19.37 -6.89 -0.84
N ARG A 211 -19.79 -5.95 -1.69
CA ARG A 211 -21.05 -5.24 -1.55
C ARG A 211 -22.20 -6.05 -2.16
N MET A 212 -23.28 -6.15 -1.42
CA MET A 212 -24.55 -6.71 -1.86
C MET A 212 -25.67 -5.71 -1.60
N LEU A 213 -26.65 -5.62 -2.49
CA LEU A 213 -27.83 -4.78 -2.33
C LEU A 213 -29.06 -5.64 -2.59
N LEU A 214 -29.69 -6.13 -1.53
CA LEU A 214 -30.75 -7.12 -1.61
C LEU A 214 -32.12 -6.46 -1.55
N ASP A 215 -33.03 -6.89 -2.42
CA ASP A 215 -34.46 -6.66 -2.23
C ASP A 215 -35.09 -7.68 -1.27
N LYS A 216 -36.38 -7.51 -0.95
CA LYS A 216 -37.14 -8.42 -0.08
C LYS A 216 -37.18 -9.89 -0.55
N ASN A 217 -36.93 -10.15 -1.82
CA ASN A 217 -36.93 -11.49 -2.40
C ASN A 217 -35.51 -12.08 -2.47
N GLY A 218 -34.49 -11.33 -2.04
CA GLY A 218 -33.09 -11.71 -2.12
C GLY A 218 -32.44 -11.44 -3.46
N ASN A 219 -33.05 -10.67 -4.38
CA ASN A 219 -32.37 -10.31 -5.63
C ASN A 219 -31.24 -9.32 -5.33
N ASN A 220 -30.01 -9.64 -5.75
CA ASN A 220 -28.87 -8.75 -5.60
C ASN A 220 -28.79 -7.73 -6.75
N LEU A 221 -28.93 -6.46 -6.39
CA LEU A 221 -28.94 -5.29 -7.28
C LEU A 221 -27.61 -4.53 -7.29
N ALA A 222 -26.60 -4.99 -6.54
CA ALA A 222 -25.35 -4.24 -6.35
C ALA A 222 -24.60 -3.99 -7.67
N ALA A 223 -24.67 -4.91 -8.63
CA ALA A 223 -24.02 -4.77 -9.93
C ALA A 223 -24.68 -3.72 -10.83
N GLN A 224 -25.97 -3.43 -10.63
CA GLN A 224 -26.72 -2.45 -11.41
C GLN A 224 -26.78 -1.08 -10.74
N VAL A 225 -26.47 -1.01 -9.44
CA VAL A 225 -26.59 0.19 -8.61
C VAL A 225 -25.22 0.57 -8.09
N GLU A 226 -24.58 1.54 -8.75
CA GLU A 226 -23.29 2.10 -8.36
C GLU A 226 -23.37 2.73 -6.94
N PHE A 227 -22.32 2.60 -6.14
CA PHE A 227 -22.31 2.94 -4.71
C PHE A 227 -22.44 4.44 -4.46
N GLU A 228 -21.59 5.25 -5.07
CA GLU A 228 -21.52 6.70 -4.81
C GLU A 228 -22.82 7.39 -5.22
N THR A 229 -23.32 7.07 -6.40
CA THR A 229 -24.56 7.61 -6.94
C THR A 229 -25.75 7.22 -6.08
N PHE A 230 -25.79 5.97 -5.61
CA PHE A 230 -26.84 5.51 -4.71
C PHE A 230 -26.75 6.19 -3.34
N ASN A 231 -25.55 6.26 -2.77
CA ASN A 231 -25.28 6.88 -1.47
C ASN A 231 -25.77 8.34 -1.41
N ARG A 232 -25.52 9.12 -2.47
CA ARG A 232 -25.96 10.54 -2.57
C ARG A 232 -27.48 10.71 -2.62
N GLN A 233 -28.24 9.69 -3.00
CA GLN A 233 -29.71 9.73 -3.04
C GLN A 233 -30.35 9.39 -1.69
N LEU A 234 -29.56 8.92 -0.73
CA LEU A 234 -30.04 8.48 0.56
C LEU A 234 -30.11 9.65 1.54
N ASN A 235 -31.19 9.68 2.31
CA ASN A 235 -31.40 10.65 3.36
C ASN A 235 -31.27 9.98 4.74
N ALA A 236 -30.53 10.64 5.63
CA ALA A 236 -30.41 10.22 7.02
C ALA A 236 -31.77 10.25 7.73
N VAL A 237 -31.92 9.36 8.73
CA VAL A 237 -33.14 9.23 9.53
C VAL A 237 -32.81 9.51 10.98
N ASN A 238 -33.65 10.31 11.65
CA ASN A 238 -33.51 10.51 13.08
C ASN A 238 -33.77 9.21 13.86
N ARG A 239 -33.19 9.10 15.06
CA ARG A 239 -33.27 7.89 15.89
C ARG A 239 -34.70 7.43 16.18
N HIS A 240 -35.63 8.37 16.42
CA HIS A 240 -37.01 8.04 16.76
C HIS A 240 -37.76 7.37 15.60
N THR A 241 -37.69 7.97 14.40
CA THR A 241 -38.28 7.41 13.18
C THR A 241 -37.56 6.12 12.78
N GLY A 242 -36.23 6.09 12.90
CA GLY A 242 -35.42 4.92 12.61
C GLY A 242 -35.84 3.70 13.42
N SER A 243 -35.96 3.83 14.74
CA SER A 243 -36.39 2.71 15.61
C SER A 243 -37.78 2.18 15.26
N LYS A 244 -38.73 3.05 14.88
CA LYS A 244 -40.07 2.62 14.46
C LYS A 244 -40.03 1.82 13.16
N LEU A 245 -39.26 2.28 12.18
CA LEU A 245 -39.10 1.61 10.90
C LEU A 245 -38.45 0.24 11.08
N VAL A 246 -37.32 0.18 11.80
CA VAL A 246 -36.60 -1.08 12.08
C VAL A 246 -37.51 -2.09 12.76
N ASN A 247 -38.25 -1.69 13.80
CA ASN A 247 -39.16 -2.59 14.50
C ASN A 247 -40.29 -3.11 13.60
N ALA A 248 -40.75 -2.33 12.62
CA ALA A 248 -41.81 -2.74 11.71
C ALA A 248 -41.34 -3.76 10.65
N VAL A 249 -40.07 -3.69 10.23
CA VAL A 249 -39.51 -4.52 9.15
C VAL A 249 -38.50 -5.56 9.64
N GLN A 250 -38.37 -5.75 10.96
CA GLN A 250 -37.35 -6.60 11.56
C GLN A 250 -37.38 -8.05 11.02
N GLN A 251 -38.57 -8.62 10.87
CA GLN A 251 -38.73 -9.98 10.34
C GLN A 251 -38.28 -10.08 8.88
N ASP A 252 -38.63 -9.08 8.06
CA ASP A 252 -38.22 -9.02 6.66
C ASP A 252 -36.70 -8.87 6.53
N VAL A 253 -36.08 -8.02 7.36
CA VAL A 253 -34.62 -7.84 7.38
C VAL A 253 -33.93 -9.15 7.76
N HIS A 254 -34.43 -9.87 8.77
CA HIS A 254 -33.85 -11.15 9.17
C HIS A 254 -33.93 -12.18 8.03
N ALA A 255 -35.05 -12.24 7.31
CA ALA A 255 -35.19 -13.10 6.14
C ALA A 255 -34.22 -12.71 5.01
N ILE A 256 -34.06 -11.41 4.74
CA ILE A 256 -33.11 -10.92 3.71
C ILE A 256 -31.66 -11.27 4.08
N LEU A 257 -31.28 -11.16 5.36
CA LEU A 257 -29.94 -11.53 5.83
C LEU A 257 -29.64 -13.01 5.57
N GLN A 258 -30.60 -13.91 5.82
CA GLN A 258 -30.44 -15.34 5.53
C GLN A 258 -30.29 -15.60 4.02
N LEU A 259 -31.02 -14.87 3.18
CA LEU A 259 -30.88 -14.95 1.72
C LEU A 259 -29.52 -14.42 1.24
N GLY A 260 -28.98 -13.40 1.92
CA GLY A 260 -27.66 -12.83 1.66
C GLY A 260 -26.53 -13.79 1.98
N GLU A 261 -26.62 -14.50 3.11
CA GLU A 261 -25.60 -15.46 3.56
C GLU A 261 -25.34 -16.58 2.54
N ALA A 262 -26.39 -17.11 1.92
CA ALA A 262 -26.25 -18.11 0.86
C ALA A 262 -25.63 -17.56 -0.44
N GLN A 263 -25.76 -16.26 -0.71
CA GLN A 263 -25.26 -15.64 -1.93
C GLN A 263 -23.82 -15.15 -1.81
N ILE A 264 -23.43 -14.68 -0.61
CA ILE A 264 -22.05 -14.26 -0.37
C ILE A 264 -21.08 -15.43 -0.51
N GLU A 265 -21.46 -16.64 -0.09
CA GLU A 265 -20.61 -17.84 -0.17
C GLU A 265 -20.02 -18.02 -1.58
N LYS A 266 -20.86 -17.91 -2.62
CA LYS A 266 -20.41 -18.04 -4.01
C LYS A 266 -19.40 -16.97 -4.41
N SER A 267 -19.63 -15.72 -3.99
CA SER A 267 -18.78 -14.58 -4.34
C SER A 267 -17.46 -14.63 -3.56
N ALA A 268 -17.52 -14.96 -2.27
CA ALA A 268 -16.35 -15.15 -1.42
C ALA A 268 -15.49 -16.32 -1.91
N ARG A 269 -16.10 -17.45 -2.29
CA ARG A 269 -15.37 -18.60 -2.83
C ARG A 269 -14.65 -18.26 -4.13
N ALA A 270 -15.27 -17.50 -5.02
CA ALA A 270 -14.62 -17.05 -6.25
C ALA A 270 -13.39 -16.18 -5.98
N LEU A 271 -13.44 -15.28 -4.98
CA LEU A 271 -12.30 -14.46 -4.56
C LEU A 271 -11.19 -15.30 -3.92
N ILE A 272 -11.55 -16.25 -3.05
CA ILE A 272 -10.61 -17.16 -2.41
C ILE A 272 -9.91 -18.03 -3.46
N ASP A 273 -10.65 -18.61 -4.39
CA ASP A 273 -10.07 -19.46 -5.45
C ASP A 273 -9.18 -18.65 -6.40
N ALA A 274 -9.52 -17.39 -6.70
CA ALA A 274 -8.66 -16.49 -7.46
C ALA A 274 -7.34 -16.20 -6.72
N ALA A 275 -7.42 -15.85 -5.44
CA ALA A 275 -6.25 -15.60 -4.60
C ALA A 275 -5.36 -16.84 -4.47
N ARG A 276 -5.96 -18.04 -4.39
CA ARG A 276 -5.23 -19.31 -4.37
C ARG A 276 -4.49 -19.58 -5.66
N ASN A 277 -5.13 -19.37 -6.81
CA ASN A 277 -4.48 -19.57 -8.11
C ASN A 277 -3.31 -18.60 -8.27
N GLU A 278 -3.49 -17.34 -7.87
CA GLU A 278 -2.41 -16.34 -7.90
C GLU A 278 -1.26 -16.71 -6.94
N ALA A 279 -1.58 -17.15 -5.73
CA ALA A 279 -0.59 -17.58 -4.74
C ALA A 279 0.21 -18.79 -5.25
N ASP A 280 -0.49 -19.78 -5.80
CA ASP A 280 0.13 -20.98 -6.34
C ASP A 280 1.06 -20.66 -7.50
N GLU A 281 0.61 -19.84 -8.46
CA GLU A 281 1.41 -19.42 -9.61
C GLU A 281 2.69 -18.69 -9.17
N LYS A 282 2.56 -17.68 -8.30
CA LYS A 282 3.70 -16.87 -7.85
C LYS A 282 4.69 -17.66 -7.01
N LEU A 283 4.22 -18.49 -6.09
CA LEU A 283 5.09 -19.26 -5.20
C LEU A 283 5.73 -20.43 -5.92
N SER A 284 5.04 -21.07 -6.87
CA SER A 284 5.62 -22.13 -7.70
C SER A 284 6.67 -21.58 -8.65
N ALA A 285 6.44 -20.41 -9.26
CA ALA A 285 7.44 -19.75 -10.09
C ALA A 285 8.71 -19.37 -9.29
N GLU A 286 8.55 -18.90 -8.06
CA GLU A 286 9.68 -18.60 -7.18
C GLU A 286 10.46 -19.86 -6.78
N LEU A 287 9.76 -20.95 -6.46
CA LEU A 287 10.38 -22.25 -6.17
C LEU A 287 11.19 -22.74 -7.37
N SER A 288 10.59 -22.77 -8.57
CA SER A 288 11.29 -23.19 -9.80
C SER A 288 12.50 -22.30 -10.12
N ARG A 289 12.41 -20.99 -9.84
CA ARG A 289 13.54 -20.07 -9.99
C ARG A 289 14.67 -20.43 -9.04
N LEU A 290 14.37 -20.72 -7.77
CA LEU A 290 15.38 -21.08 -6.77
C LEU A 290 16.03 -22.44 -7.10
N GLU A 291 15.25 -23.42 -7.58
CA GLU A 291 15.76 -24.70 -8.07
C GLU A 291 16.73 -24.53 -9.26
N ALA A 292 16.37 -23.68 -10.22
CA ALA A 292 17.22 -23.37 -11.37
C ALA A 292 18.51 -22.66 -10.94
N LEU A 293 18.43 -21.72 -9.99
CA LEU A 293 19.61 -21.04 -9.44
C LEU A 293 20.52 -22.01 -8.70
N ARG A 294 19.96 -22.95 -7.94
CA ARG A 294 20.72 -23.98 -7.22
C ARG A 294 21.51 -24.87 -8.17
N ALA A 295 20.96 -25.21 -9.33
CA ALA A 295 21.66 -26.00 -10.34
C ALA A 295 22.97 -25.34 -10.82
N VAL A 296 23.09 -24.01 -10.71
CA VAL A 296 24.26 -23.23 -11.15
C VAL A 296 25.07 -22.65 -9.99
N ASN A 297 24.51 -22.59 -8.77
CA ASN A 297 25.13 -22.02 -7.58
C ASN A 297 25.04 -22.97 -6.36
N PRO A 298 26.14 -23.67 -6.02
CA PRO A 298 26.19 -24.59 -4.87
C PRO A 298 26.02 -23.93 -3.49
N ASN A 299 26.05 -22.60 -3.41
CA ASN A 299 25.86 -21.89 -2.14
C ASN A 299 24.39 -21.82 -1.69
N ILE A 300 23.44 -22.15 -2.57
CA ILE A 300 22.01 -22.24 -2.23
C ILE A 300 21.79 -23.55 -1.47
N ARG A 301 21.25 -23.41 -0.27
CA ARG A 301 21.12 -24.51 0.69
C ARG A 301 19.77 -25.22 0.52
N ASP A 302 19.72 -26.48 0.96
CA ASP A 302 18.49 -27.29 0.94
C ASP A 302 17.38 -26.75 1.85
N ASP A 303 17.77 -26.08 2.95
CA ASP A 303 16.84 -25.47 3.90
C ASP A 303 16.04 -24.32 3.27
N GLU A 304 16.62 -23.57 2.34
CA GLU A 304 15.93 -22.48 1.62
C GLU A 304 14.82 -23.02 0.70
N LEU A 305 15.07 -24.10 -0.04
CA LEU A 305 14.05 -24.76 -0.87
C LEU A 305 12.92 -25.34 0.00
N THR A 306 13.28 -26.03 1.08
CA THR A 306 12.32 -26.60 2.03
C THR A 306 11.46 -25.50 2.67
N ALA A 307 12.06 -24.35 2.98
CA ALA A 307 11.34 -23.22 3.55
C ALA A 307 10.31 -22.62 2.58
N ILE A 308 10.66 -22.44 1.29
CA ILE A 308 9.72 -21.95 0.28
C ILE A 308 8.58 -22.94 0.06
N GLU A 309 8.88 -24.23 -0.04
CA GLU A 309 7.87 -25.27 -0.22
C GLU A 309 6.92 -25.32 0.99
N SER A 310 7.46 -25.29 2.21
CA SER A 310 6.66 -25.24 3.43
C SER A 310 5.81 -23.98 3.51
N ASN A 311 6.38 -22.82 3.16
CA ASN A 311 5.64 -21.56 3.10
C ASN A 311 4.49 -21.63 2.09
N ARG A 312 4.72 -22.18 0.89
CA ARG A 312 3.66 -22.40 -0.11
C ARG A 312 2.55 -23.26 0.45
N GLN A 313 2.88 -24.39 1.08
CA GLN A 313 1.86 -25.26 1.68
C GLN A 313 1.03 -24.53 2.74
N GLN A 314 1.68 -23.83 3.67
CA GLN A 314 1.00 -23.08 4.73
C GLN A 314 0.12 -21.96 4.19
N VAL A 315 0.57 -21.25 3.14
CA VAL A 315 -0.22 -20.22 2.45
C VAL A 315 -1.48 -20.84 1.85
N MET A 316 -1.36 -21.97 1.14
CA MET A 316 -2.50 -22.63 0.50
C MET A 316 -3.51 -23.15 1.53
N GLU A 317 -3.04 -23.77 2.61
CA GLU A 317 -3.89 -24.25 3.71
C GLU A 317 -4.62 -23.09 4.40
N SER A 318 -3.94 -21.96 4.60
CA SER A 318 -4.55 -20.78 5.23
C SER A 318 -5.56 -20.09 4.33
N LEU A 319 -5.32 -20.04 3.02
CA LEU A 319 -6.29 -19.54 2.04
C LEU A 319 -7.52 -20.46 1.93
N ASP A 320 -7.35 -21.78 2.12
CA ASP A 320 -8.47 -22.72 2.18
C ASP A 320 -9.39 -22.49 3.39
N GLN A 321 -8.82 -21.98 4.48
CA GLN A 321 -9.55 -21.62 5.70
C GLN A 321 -10.05 -20.17 5.69
N ALA A 322 -9.83 -19.43 4.60
CA ALA A 322 -10.36 -18.08 4.45
C ALA A 322 -11.88 -18.09 4.55
N GLY A 323 -12.42 -17.07 5.18
CA GLY A 323 -13.84 -16.92 5.42
C GLY A 323 -14.33 -15.54 5.02
N TRP A 324 -15.58 -15.28 5.36
CA TRP A 324 -16.18 -13.96 5.23
C TRP A 324 -16.97 -13.63 6.48
N ARG A 325 -17.06 -12.34 6.78
CA ARG A 325 -17.89 -11.81 7.87
C ARG A 325 -18.70 -10.63 7.37
N LEU A 326 -19.90 -10.45 7.91
CA LEU A 326 -20.66 -9.22 7.70
C LEU A 326 -19.98 -8.10 8.47
N ASP A 327 -19.53 -7.06 7.77
CA ASP A 327 -18.79 -5.94 8.32
C ASP A 327 -19.71 -4.74 8.54
N ALA A 328 -20.57 -4.45 7.57
CA ALA A 328 -21.57 -3.39 7.70
C ALA A 328 -22.91 -3.75 7.05
N LEU A 329 -23.99 -3.15 7.55
CA LEU A 329 -25.32 -3.23 6.96
C LEU A 329 -26.00 -1.86 6.93
N ARG A 330 -26.74 -1.61 5.86
CA ARG A 330 -27.57 -0.42 5.73
C ARG A 330 -28.98 -0.81 5.29
N LEU A 331 -29.94 -0.45 6.12
CA LEU A 331 -31.35 -0.62 5.83
C LEU A 331 -31.87 0.59 5.04
N ILE A 332 -32.45 0.36 3.87
CA ILE A 332 -33.02 1.41 3.04
C ILE A 332 -34.52 1.20 2.87
N VAL A 333 -35.29 2.24 3.19
CA VAL A 333 -36.74 2.25 3.03
C VAL A 333 -37.13 3.29 1.99
N VAL A 334 -37.87 2.87 0.96
CA VAL A 334 -38.35 3.77 -0.09
C VAL A 334 -39.51 4.63 0.42
N THR A 335 -39.42 5.92 0.15
CA THR A 335 -40.46 6.91 0.42
C THR A 335 -40.70 7.79 -0.81
N HIS A 336 -41.89 8.39 -0.90
CA HIS A 336 -42.23 9.35 -1.97
C HIS A 336 -42.04 10.81 -1.58
N GLN A 337 -41.76 11.10 -0.30
CA GLN A 337 -41.62 12.45 0.26
C GLN A 337 -40.29 12.66 0.98
#